data_AF-A0A5S6QAY2-F1
#
_entry.id   AF-A0A5S6QAY2-F1
#
_cell.length_a   1.000
_cell.length_b   1.000
_cell.length_c   1.000
_cell.angle_alpha   90.00
_cell.angle_beta   90.00
_cell.angle_gamma   90.00
#
_symmetry.space_group_name_H-M   'P 1'
#
loop_
_entity.id
_entity.type
_entity.pdbx_description
1 polymer ?
#
loop_
_entity_poly.entity_id
_entity_poly.type
_entity_poly.pdbx_seq_one_letter_code
_entity_poly.pdbx_strand_id
1 'polypeptide(L)'
;MNLQLQGSELNLVKIKSVIAAFVSKLRDNGEINDDDMLVYCNHLTMLHTNMCERYADILSMTIPAWILDPFSSVDGADVFLQEELIELQANDELKPKLKNGYTQFWLQRQIRDLFLGLWKIVK
;
A
#
# COMPACT_ATOMS: atom_id res chain seq x y z
N MET A 1 -5.71 -3.61 7.59
CA MET A 1 -5.62 -4.08 6.19
C MET A 1 -5.49 -2.85 5.30
N ASN A 2 -4.38 -2.74 4.57
CA ASN A 2 -4.03 -1.58 3.77
C ASN A 2 -4.75 -1.59 2.42
N LEU A 3 -5.86 -0.85 2.34
CA LEU A 3 -6.70 -0.78 1.14
C LEU A 3 -5.99 -0.17 -0.08
N GLN A 4 -4.89 0.57 0.10
CA GLN A 4 -4.14 1.18 -1.00
C GLN A 4 -3.28 0.15 -1.76
N LEU A 5 -2.80 -0.88 -1.08
CA LEU A 5 -1.92 -1.92 -1.67
C LEU A 5 -2.71 -3.12 -2.22
N GLN A 6 -3.98 -3.26 -1.87
CA GLN A 6 -4.81 -4.38 -2.29
C GLN A 6 -5.38 -4.25 -3.71
N GLY A 7 -5.23 -3.07 -4.32
CA GLY A 7 -5.88 -2.74 -5.59
C GLY A 7 -7.40 -2.61 -5.43
N SER A 8 -8.02 -1.85 -6.33
CA SER A 8 -9.48 -1.69 -6.30
C SER A 8 -10.21 -2.94 -6.78
N GLU A 9 -11.44 -3.18 -6.31
CA GLU A 9 -12.31 -4.23 -6.85
C GLU A 9 -12.48 -4.12 -8.37
N LEU A 10 -12.45 -2.89 -8.89
CA LEU A 10 -12.50 -2.61 -10.33
C LEU A 10 -11.31 -3.21 -11.09
N ASN A 11 -10.11 -3.20 -10.51
CA ASN A 11 -8.93 -3.85 -11.10
C ASN A 11 -9.08 -5.38 -11.10
N LEU A 12 -9.63 -5.93 -10.01
CA LEU A 12 -9.88 -7.37 -9.91
C LEU A 12 -10.92 -7.83 -10.95
N VAL A 13 -12.00 -7.08 -11.14
CA VAL A 13 -13.03 -7.36 -12.15
C VAL A 13 -12.45 -7.31 -13.56
N LYS A 14 -11.61 -6.32 -13.87
CA LYS A 14 -10.93 -6.21 -15.19
C LYS A 14 -9.98 -7.37 -15.44
N ILE A 15 -9.20 -7.79 -14.45
CA ILE A 15 -8.28 -8.92 -14.60
C ILE A 15 -9.06 -10.23 -14.80
N LYS A 16 -10.13 -10.45 -14.01
CA LYS A 16 -11.01 -11.61 -14.15
C LYS A 16 -11.65 -11.68 -15.54
N SER A 17 -12.12 -10.55 -16.09
CA SER A 17 -12.74 -10.54 -17.42
C SER A 17 -11.74 -10.83 -18.55
N VAL A 18 -10.52 -10.30 -18.46
CA VAL A 18 -9.44 -10.59 -19.42
C VAL A 18 -9.04 -12.07 -19.37
N ILE A 19 -8.87 -12.63 -18.17
CA ILE A 19 -8.56 -14.06 -18.00
C ILE A 19 -9.69 -14.93 -18.56
N ALA A 20 -10.95 -14.61 -18.26
CA ALA A 20 -12.10 -15.36 -18.75
C ALA A 20 -12.20 -15.36 -20.28
N ALA A 21 -11.98 -14.20 -20.92
CA ALA A 21 -11.99 -14.08 -22.37
C ALA A 21 -10.86 -14.88 -23.02
N PHE A 22 -9.66 -14.83 -22.44
CA PHE A 22 -8.50 -15.60 -22.91
C PHE A 22 -8.77 -17.11 -22.82
N VAL A 23 -9.26 -17.58 -21.67
CA VAL A 23 -9.57 -19.01 -21.45
C VAL A 23 -10.67 -19.51 -22.38
N SER A 24 -11.73 -18.72 -22.61
CA SER A 24 -12.76 -19.09 -23.59
C SER A 24 -12.17 -19.31 -24.98
N LYS A 25 -11.23 -18.46 -25.40
CA LYS A 25 -10.60 -18.57 -26.71
C LYS A 25 -9.71 -19.81 -26.84
N LEU A 26 -8.98 -20.18 -25.79
CA LEU A 26 -8.17 -21.41 -25.77
C LEU A 26 -9.05 -22.66 -25.85
N ARG A 27 -10.20 -22.65 -25.16
CA ARG A 27 -11.18 -23.75 -25.21
C ARG A 27 -11.78 -23.89 -26.60
N ASP A 28 -12.17 -22.77 -27.21
CA ASP A 28 -12.78 -22.77 -28.55
C ASP A 28 -11.80 -23.26 -29.64
N ASN A 29 -10.49 -23.09 -29.41
CA ASN A 29 -9.42 -23.61 -30.28
C ASN A 29 -9.09 -25.11 -30.03
N GLY A 30 -9.65 -25.74 -28.99
CA GLY A 30 -9.32 -27.11 -28.60
C GLY A 30 -7.90 -27.28 -28.04
N GLU A 31 -7.25 -26.18 -27.65
CA GLU A 31 -5.86 -26.16 -27.16
C GLU A 31 -5.76 -26.54 -25.68
N ILE A 32 -6.88 -26.50 -24.95
CA ILE A 32 -6.95 -26.81 -23.52
C ILE A 32 -8.26 -27.55 -23.23
N ASN A 33 -8.19 -28.63 -22.45
CA ASN A 33 -9.38 -29.31 -21.93
C ASN A 33 -9.77 -28.74 -20.55
N ASP A 34 -10.92 -29.16 -20.04
CA ASP A 34 -11.43 -28.68 -18.75
C ASP A 34 -10.54 -29.08 -17.55
N ASP A 35 -9.85 -30.22 -17.63
CA ASP A 35 -8.93 -30.69 -16.58
C ASP A 35 -7.68 -29.80 -16.49
N ASP A 36 -7.08 -29.48 -17.64
CA ASP A 36 -5.95 -28.56 -17.73
C ASP A 36 -6.32 -27.16 -17.24
N MET A 37 -7.54 -26.70 -17.55
CA MET A 37 -8.08 -25.44 -17.03
C MET A 37 -8.22 -25.46 -15.51
N LEU A 38 -8.69 -26.57 -14.93
CA LEU A 38 -8.84 -26.72 -13.48
C LEU A 38 -7.48 -26.69 -12.78
N VAL A 39 -6.47 -27.38 -13.31
CA VAL A 39 -5.10 -27.35 -12.79
C VAL A 39 -4.54 -25.93 -12.80
N TYR A 40 -4.73 -25.20 -13.90
CA TYR A 40 -4.27 -23.81 -14.00
C TYR A 40 -4.97 -22.88 -12.99
N CYS A 41 -6.30 -23.01 -12.85
CA CYS A 41 -7.07 -22.24 -11.86
C CYS A 41 -6.60 -22.55 -10.42
N ASN A 42 -6.30 -23.81 -10.12
CA ASN A 42 -5.77 -24.22 -8.83
C ASN A 42 -4.40 -23.60 -8.57
N HIS A 43 -3.49 -23.61 -9.55
CA HIS A 43 -2.18 -22.98 -9.41
C HIS A 43 -2.28 -21.46 -9.18
N LEU A 44 -3.17 -20.77 -9.90
CA LEU A 44 -3.41 -19.34 -9.67
C LEU A 44 -3.95 -19.07 -8.26
N THR A 45 -4.85 -19.93 -7.77
CA THR A 45 -5.38 -19.84 -6.41
C THR A 45 -4.28 -20.05 -5.37
N MET A 46 -3.44 -21.08 -5.55
CA MET A 46 -2.29 -21.34 -4.68
C MET A 46 -1.28 -20.19 -4.69
N LEU A 47 -0.99 -19.63 -5.87
CA LEU A 47 -0.10 -18.47 -6.01
C LEU A 47 -0.67 -17.25 -5.29
N HIS A 48 -1.96 -16.96 -5.47
CA HIS A 48 -2.63 -15.87 -4.77
C HIS A 48 -2.54 -16.05 -3.25
N THR A 49 -2.88 -17.22 -2.74
CA THR A 49 -2.78 -17.53 -1.31
C THR A 49 -1.34 -17.38 -0.80
N ASN A 50 -0.35 -17.93 -1.51
CA ASN A 50 1.04 -17.81 -1.10
C ASN A 50 1.53 -16.36 -1.09
N MET A 51 1.10 -15.54 -2.05
CA MET A 51 1.42 -14.11 -2.09
C MET A 51 0.76 -13.35 -0.94
N CYS A 52 -0.52 -13.62 -0.66
CA CYS A 52 -1.22 -13.02 0.48
C CYS A 52 -0.57 -13.39 1.82
N GLU A 53 -0.17 -14.64 2.00
CA GLU A 53 0.52 -15.10 3.22
C GLU A 53 1.91 -14.50 3.34
N ARG A 54 2.69 -14.49 2.25
CA ARG A 54 4.06 -13.97 2.24
C ARG A 54 4.13 -12.48 2.56
N TYR A 55 3.12 -11.70 2.18
CA TYR A 55 3.07 -10.26 2.38
C TYR A 55 1.96 -9.83 3.35
N ALA A 56 1.51 -10.73 4.22
CA ALA A 56 0.41 -10.46 5.15
C ALA A 56 0.72 -9.29 6.09
N ASP A 57 1.98 -9.13 6.47
CA ASP A 57 2.50 -8.00 7.25
C ASP A 57 2.30 -6.65 6.52
N ILE A 58 2.72 -6.55 5.26
CA ILE A 58 2.57 -5.35 4.43
C ILE A 58 1.09 -5.07 4.14
N LEU A 59 0.32 -6.12 3.82
CA LEU A 59 -1.11 -6.03 3.54
C LEU A 59 -1.93 -5.68 4.77
N SER A 60 -1.47 -6.03 5.98
CA SER A 60 -2.15 -5.68 7.23
C SER A 60 -1.73 -4.31 7.78
N MET A 61 -0.57 -3.79 7.35
CA MET A 61 0.02 -2.54 7.82
C MET A 61 -0.96 -1.37 7.79
N THR A 62 -1.11 -0.69 8.91
CA THR A 62 -1.86 0.57 9.02
C THR A 62 -0.88 1.71 8.89
N ILE A 63 -1.10 2.60 7.93
CA ILE A 63 -0.33 3.85 7.81
C ILE A 63 -1.03 4.88 8.71
N PRO A 64 -0.36 5.40 9.76
CA PRO A 64 -0.92 6.46 10.59
C PRO A 64 -1.26 7.71 9.76
N ALA A 65 -2.34 8.40 10.14
CA ALA A 65 -2.81 9.59 9.42
C ALA A 65 -1.74 10.68 9.34
N TRP A 66 -0.95 10.85 10.41
CA TRP A 66 0.13 11.82 10.47
C TRP A 66 1.28 11.53 9.48
N ILE A 67 1.44 10.30 8.98
CA ILE A 67 2.43 10.02 7.91
C ILE A 67 1.95 10.60 6.57
N LEU A 68 0.64 10.53 6.31
CA LEU A 68 0.04 11.02 5.07
C LEU A 68 -0.13 12.54 5.09
N ASP A 69 -0.54 13.08 6.24
CA ASP A 69 -0.64 14.51 6.50
C ASP A 69 0.04 14.85 7.84
N PRO A 70 1.33 15.21 7.82
CA PRO A 70 2.11 15.55 9.01
C PRO A 70 1.53 16.73 9.80
N PHE A 71 0.73 17.58 9.14
CA PHE A 71 0.13 18.77 9.75
C PHE A 71 -1.31 18.54 10.23
N SER A 72 -1.80 17.28 10.19
CA SER A 72 -3.11 16.88 10.72
C SER A 72 -3.06 16.60 12.24
N SER A 73 -4.05 15.90 12.79
CA SER A 73 -4.07 15.57 14.22
C SER A 73 -2.93 14.62 14.63
N VAL A 74 -2.47 14.73 15.87
CA VAL A 74 -1.57 13.75 16.51
C VAL A 74 -2.28 12.49 17.00
N ASP A 75 -3.60 12.39 16.80
CA ASP A 75 -4.41 11.25 17.22
C ASP A 75 -3.89 9.94 16.62
N GLY A 76 -3.71 8.93 17.47
CA GLY A 76 -3.19 7.62 17.09
C GLY A 76 -1.67 7.58 16.90
N ALA A 77 -0.94 8.67 17.14
CA ALA A 77 0.51 8.61 17.31
C ALA A 77 0.89 8.08 18.69
N ASP A 78 1.95 7.27 18.74
CA ASP A 78 2.54 6.83 19.99
C ASP A 78 3.00 8.03 20.83
N VAL A 79 2.85 7.95 22.15
CA VAL A 79 3.14 9.05 23.09
C VAL A 79 4.54 9.62 22.90
N PHE A 80 5.54 8.76 22.62
CA PHE A 80 6.92 9.18 22.43
C PHE A 80 7.18 9.96 21.12
N LEU A 81 6.21 10.00 20.20
CA LEU A 81 6.27 10.75 18.94
C LEU A 81 5.49 12.06 18.99
N GLN A 82 4.58 12.23 19.97
CA GLN A 82 3.66 13.36 20.00
C GLN A 82 4.37 14.70 20.17
N GLU A 83 5.46 14.76 20.95
CA GLU A 83 6.26 15.98 21.12
C GLU A 83 6.83 16.47 19.78
N GLU A 84 7.56 15.60 19.07
CA GLU A 84 8.11 15.94 17.74
C GLU A 84 7.01 16.29 16.73
N LEU A 85 5.84 15.63 16.77
CA LEU A 85 4.72 15.96 15.89
C LEU A 85 4.16 17.35 16.19
N ILE A 86 3.99 17.71 17.46
CA ILE A 86 3.50 19.03 17.85
C ILE A 86 4.47 20.11 17.40
N GLU A 87 5.78 19.89 17.58
CA GLU A 87 6.81 20.81 17.09
C GLU A 87 6.80 20.96 15.57
N LEU A 88 6.67 19.84 14.84
CA LEU A 88 6.55 19.84 13.39
C LEU A 88 5.31 20.61 12.93
N GLN A 89 4.17 20.41 13.60
CA GLN A 89 2.89 21.05 13.28
C GLN A 89 2.89 22.56 13.54
N ALA A 90 3.61 22.98 14.59
CA ALA A 90 3.83 24.39 14.90
C ALA A 90 4.79 25.09 13.93
N ASN A 91 5.54 24.33 13.12
CA ASN A 91 6.51 24.88 12.19
C ASN A 91 5.86 25.27 10.84
N ASP A 92 5.46 26.53 10.74
CA ASP A 92 4.85 27.09 9.53
C ASP A 92 5.78 27.11 8.30
N GLU A 93 7.11 27.08 8.49
CA GLU A 93 8.08 27.05 7.39
C GLU A 93 8.09 25.69 6.65
N LEU A 94 7.61 24.64 7.32
CA LEU A 94 7.56 23.28 6.78
C LEU A 94 6.28 23.01 5.99
N LYS A 95 5.17 23.67 6.32
CA LYS A 95 3.88 23.54 5.62
C LYS A 95 3.98 23.68 4.10
N PRO A 96 4.62 24.72 3.52
CA PRO A 96 4.72 24.84 2.08
C PRO A 96 5.54 23.71 1.42
N LYS A 97 6.38 22.99 2.17
CA LYS A 97 7.23 21.91 1.65
C LYS A 97 6.46 20.61 1.43
N LEU A 98 5.26 20.46 2.02
CA LEU A 98 4.38 19.32 1.77
C LEU A 98 3.75 19.34 0.36
N LYS A 99 3.77 20.48 -0.34
CA LYS A 99 3.18 20.61 -1.70
C LYS A 99 3.71 19.60 -2.72
N ASN A 100 4.90 19.06 -2.49
CA ASN A 100 5.53 18.03 -3.34
C ASN A 100 5.13 16.59 -2.95
N GLY A 101 4.18 16.41 -2.04
CA GLY A 101 3.72 15.13 -1.52
C GLY A 101 4.45 14.68 -0.25
N TYR A 102 3.79 13.85 0.55
CA TYR A 102 4.30 13.37 1.85
C TYR A 102 5.62 12.58 1.71
N THR A 103 5.79 11.80 0.65
CA THR A 103 7.05 11.05 0.43
C THR A 103 8.24 12.00 0.30
N GLN A 104 8.11 13.04 -0.50
CA GLN A 104 9.18 14.05 -0.67
C GLN A 104 9.34 14.91 0.58
N PHE A 105 8.27 15.11 1.35
CA PHE A 105 8.34 15.81 2.63
C PHE A 105 9.24 15.08 3.62
N TRP A 106 8.98 13.80 3.87
CA TRP A 106 9.72 13.01 4.86
C TRP A 106 11.19 12.82 4.49
N LEU A 107 11.51 12.64 3.20
CA LEU A 107 12.89 12.45 2.71
C LEU A 107 13.80 13.68 2.86
N GLN A 108 13.29 14.82 3.34
CA GLN A 108 14.09 16.02 3.51
C GLN A 108 15.09 15.87 4.65
N ARG A 109 16.34 16.25 4.36
CA ARG A 109 17.43 16.23 5.34
C ARG A 109 17.09 16.97 6.64
N GLN A 110 16.44 18.13 6.52
CA GLN A 110 16.01 18.89 7.69
C GLN A 110 15.00 18.16 8.58
N ILE A 111 14.12 17.32 8.01
CA ILE A 111 13.15 16.55 8.79
C ILE A 111 13.88 15.47 9.58
N ARG A 112 14.83 14.78 8.94
CA ARG A 112 15.72 13.83 9.61
C ARG A 112 16.51 14.47 10.75
N ASP A 113 17.06 15.66 10.51
CA ASP A 113 17.99 16.29 11.44
C ASP A 113 17.26 16.94 12.64
N LEU A 114 15.99 17.36 12.48
CA LEU A 114 15.17 17.99 13.53
C LEU A 114 14.21 17.02 14.25
N PHE A 115 13.67 16.02 13.55
CA PHE A 115 12.62 15.11 14.05
C PHE A 115 13.06 13.65 13.90
N LEU A 116 14.05 13.26 14.71
CA LEU A 116 14.71 11.95 14.60
C LEU A 116 13.79 10.79 14.95
N GLY A 117 12.89 10.97 15.92
CA GLY A 117 11.86 10.00 16.30
C GLY A 117 10.91 9.73 15.13
N LEU A 118 10.33 10.78 14.54
CA LEU A 118 9.45 10.67 13.39
C LEU A 118 10.15 10.06 12.18
N TRP A 119 11.38 10.51 11.88
CA TRP A 119 12.17 9.99 10.77
C TRP A 119 12.42 8.48 10.87
N LYS A 120 12.65 7.94 12.08
CA LYS A 120 12.87 6.50 12.29
C LYS A 120 11.65 5.66 11.93
N ILE A 121 10.45 6.21 12.05
CA ILE A 121 9.19 5.52 11.76
C ILE A 121 8.85 5.56 10.27
N VAL A 122 9.14 6.68 9.59
CA VAL A 122 8.72 6.89 8.20
C VAL A 122 9.72 6.39 7.15
N LYS A 123 10.94 5.98 7.53
CA LYS A 123 11.97 5.51 6.59
C LYS A 123 11.76 4.08 6.11
#